data_AF-A0A1M4ZY96-F1
#
_entry.id   AF-A0A1M4ZY96-F1
#
_cell.length_a   1.000
_cell.length_b   1.000
_cell.length_c   1.000
_cell.angle_alpha   90.00
_cell.angle_beta   90.00
_cell.angle_gamma   90.00
#
_symmetry.space_group_name_H-M   'P 1'
#
loop_
_entity.id
_entity.type
_entity.pdbx_description
1 polymer ?
#
loop_
_entity_poly.entity_id
_entity_poly.type
_entity_poly.pdbx_seq_one_letter_code
_entity_poly.pdbx_strand_id
1 'polypeptide(L)'
;MYQNSIHLIEEVDATFHPQSIPTFSKTLINYSKEYNNQLFLTSHNREFLKIFLENINDKEIIKNNIRVFTFKEYRSKLKMLKLNGLEALKNITEFNLELR
;
A
#
# COMPACT_ATOMS: atom_id res chain seq x y z
N MET A 1 -18.02 -13.87 1.12
CA MET A 1 -17.04 -13.07 0.35
C MET A 1 -16.36 -13.97 -0.68
N TYR A 2 -15.85 -13.42 -1.78
CA TYR A 2 -15.16 -14.19 -2.82
C TYR A 2 -13.79 -14.70 -2.32
N GLN A 3 -13.45 -15.95 -2.69
CA GLN A 3 -12.19 -16.63 -2.35
C GLN A 3 -11.34 -16.81 -3.61
N ASN A 4 -10.01 -16.90 -3.45
CA ASN A 4 -9.04 -17.14 -4.53
C ASN A 4 -9.19 -16.14 -5.69
N SER A 5 -9.40 -14.88 -5.35
CA SER A 5 -9.79 -13.83 -6.27
C SER A 5 -8.86 -12.62 -6.23
N ILE A 6 -8.90 -11.83 -7.30
CA ILE A 6 -8.14 -10.60 -7.45
C ILE A 6 -9.11 -9.43 -7.32
N HIS A 7 -8.81 -8.51 -6.41
CA HIS A 7 -9.61 -7.31 -6.18
C HIS A 7 -8.81 -6.07 -6.57
N LEU A 8 -9.47 -5.17 -7.29
CA LEU A 8 -8.99 -3.81 -7.52
C LEU A 8 -9.85 -2.85 -6.71
N ILE A 9 -9.22 -2.04 -5.87
CA ILE A 9 -9.89 -1.00 -5.09
C ILE A 9 -9.21 0.32 -5.45
N GLU A 10 -9.95 1.16 -6.17
CA GLU A 10 -9.47 2.47 -6.57
C GLU A 10 -9.74 3.51 -5.48
N GLU A 11 -8.78 4.43 -5.29
CA GLU A 11 -8.86 5.51 -4.31
C GLU A 11 -9.28 5.01 -2.92
N VAL A 12 -8.56 4.00 -2.42
CA VAL A 12 -8.90 3.29 -1.18
C VAL A 12 -8.90 4.21 0.06
N ASP A 13 -8.26 5.37 -0.06
CA ASP A 13 -8.17 6.44 0.92
C ASP A 13 -9.27 7.49 0.80
N ALA A 14 -10.08 7.46 -0.27
CA ALA A 14 -11.18 8.39 -0.45
C ALA A 14 -12.15 8.29 0.73
N THR A 15 -12.44 9.42 1.36
CA THR A 15 -13.40 9.58 2.46
C THR A 15 -13.02 8.92 3.81
N PHE A 16 -11.85 8.29 3.93
CA PHE A 16 -11.42 7.72 5.21
C PHE A 16 -10.79 8.78 6.13
N HIS A 17 -11.29 8.85 7.36
CA HIS A 17 -10.61 9.60 8.41
C HIS A 17 -9.29 8.89 8.77
N PRO A 18 -8.17 9.60 8.98
CA PRO A 18 -6.86 8.98 9.26
C PRO A 18 -6.88 7.96 10.41
N GLN A 19 -7.71 8.20 11.44
CA GLN A 19 -7.86 7.31 12.60
C GLN A 19 -8.50 5.96 12.25
N SER A 20 -9.21 5.85 11.12
CA SER A 20 -9.85 4.60 10.66
C SER A 20 -8.90 3.73 9.84
N ILE A 21 -7.82 4.31 9.29
CA ILE A 21 -6.84 3.61 8.45
C ILE A 21 -6.19 2.43 9.17
N PRO A 22 -5.79 2.50 10.45
CA PRO A 22 -5.24 1.34 11.18
C PRO A 22 -6.15 0.12 11.16
N THR A 23 -7.44 0.31 11.49
CA THR A 23 -8.44 -0.77 11.52
C THR A 23 -8.67 -1.31 10.12
N PHE A 24 -8.83 -0.41 9.15
CA PHE A 24 -9.03 -0.77 7.76
C PHE A 24 -7.85 -1.59 7.18
N SER A 25 -6.61 -1.20 7.48
CA SER A 25 -5.40 -1.89 7.05
C SER A 25 -5.35 -3.32 7.55
N LYS A 26 -5.65 -3.52 8.85
CA LYS A 26 -5.74 -4.86 9.46
C LYS A 26 -6.84 -5.69 8.81
N THR A 27 -8.00 -5.10 8.56
CA THR A 27 -9.12 -5.78 7.88
C THR A 27 -8.72 -6.22 6.48
N LEU A 28 -8.07 -5.37 5.68
CA LEU A 28 -7.63 -5.74 4.32
C LEU A 28 -6.63 -6.90 4.33
N ILE A 29 -5.67 -6.90 5.25
CA ILE A 29 -4.66 -7.96 5.34
C ILE A 29 -5.27 -9.27 5.81
N ASN A 30 -6.16 -9.20 6.80
CA ASN A 30 -6.86 -10.39 7.29
C ASN A 30 -7.76 -10.95 6.19
N TYR A 31 -8.48 -10.08 5.49
CA TYR A 31 -9.27 -10.44 4.33
C TYR A 31 -8.43 -11.11 3.22
N SER A 32 -7.29 -10.53 2.85
CA SER A 32 -6.43 -11.10 1.81
C SER A 32 -5.91 -12.49 2.21
N LYS A 33 -5.57 -12.69 3.49
CA LYS A 33 -5.09 -13.97 4.00
C LYS A 33 -6.20 -15.02 4.11
N GLU A 34 -7.31 -14.69 4.76
CA GLU A 34 -8.41 -15.60 5.05
C GLU A 34 -9.03 -16.16 3.77
N TYR A 35 -9.13 -15.34 2.73
CA TYR A 35 -9.77 -15.70 1.47
C TYR A 35 -8.77 -16.06 0.36
N ASN A 36 -7.46 -16.05 0.66
CA ASN A 36 -6.38 -16.22 -0.33
C ASN A 36 -6.54 -15.28 -1.54
N ASN A 37 -6.79 -14.01 -1.26
CA ASN A 37 -7.06 -12.98 -2.26
C ASN A 37 -5.85 -12.10 -2.50
N GLN A 38 -5.69 -11.66 -3.76
CA GLN A 38 -4.73 -10.62 -4.13
C GLN A 38 -5.44 -9.27 -4.20
N LEU A 39 -4.87 -8.25 -3.55
CA LEU A 39 -5.42 -6.90 -3.54
C LEU A 39 -4.51 -5.96 -4.33
N PHE A 40 -5.11 -5.22 -5.26
CA PHE A 40 -4.52 -4.06 -5.92
C PHE A 40 -5.27 -2.83 -5.43
N LEU A 41 -4.51 -1.90 -4.84
CA LEU A 41 -5.06 -0.69 -4.22
C LEU A 41 -4.41 0.53 -4.88
N THR A 42 -5.21 1.55 -5.18
CA THR A 42 -4.67 2.88 -5.53
C THR A 42 -5.01 3.88 -4.43
N SER A 43 -4.11 4.85 -4.22
CA SER A 43 -4.26 5.91 -3.23
C SER A 43 -3.48 7.13 -3.68
N HIS A 44 -4.02 8.32 -3.39
CA HIS A 44 -3.32 9.59 -3.61
C HIS A 44 -2.57 10.06 -2.35
N ASN A 45 -2.91 9.49 -1.20
CA ASN A 45 -2.41 9.88 0.10
C ASN A 45 -1.17 9.07 0.53
N ARG A 46 -0.01 9.72 0.59
CA ARG A 46 1.22 9.12 1.12
C ARG A 46 1.11 8.77 2.60
N GLU A 47 0.35 9.55 3.36
CA GLU A 47 0.07 9.29 4.77
C GLU A 47 -0.75 8.01 4.95
N PHE A 48 -1.69 7.73 4.05
CA PHE A 48 -2.39 6.44 4.04
C PHE A 48 -1.40 5.29 3.91
N LEU A 49 -0.50 5.34 2.92
CA LEU A 49 0.49 4.27 2.72
C LEU A 49 1.40 4.11 3.95
N LYS A 50 1.81 5.22 4.58
CA LYS A 50 2.61 5.19 5.81
C LYS A 50 1.86 4.46 6.93
N ILE A 51 0.66 4.93 7.27
CA ILE A 51 -0.16 4.37 8.34
C ILE A 51 -0.50 2.91 8.02
N PHE A 52 -0.79 2.59 6.76
CA PHE A 52 -1.07 1.24 6.30
C PHE A 52 0.10 0.30 6.60
N LEU A 53 1.32 0.66 6.20
CA LEU A 53 2.51 -0.16 6.40
C LEU A 53 2.92 -0.24 7.87
N GLU A 54 2.82 0.85 8.63
CA GLU A 54 3.15 0.89 10.07
C GLU A 54 2.22 0.02 10.92
N ASN A 55 0.99 -0.23 10.47
CA ASN A 55 0.01 -1.04 11.20
C ASN A 55 0.11 -2.55 10.93
N ILE A 56 1.12 -2.98 10.17
CA ILE A 56 1.38 -4.40 9.89
C ILE A 56 2.52 -4.86 10.80
N ASN A 57 2.17 -5.65 11.82
CA ASN A 57 3.16 -6.10 12.80
C ASN A 57 4.17 -7.13 12.24
N ASP A 58 3.83 -7.80 11.14
CA ASP A 58 4.64 -8.85 10.54
C ASP A 58 5.56 -8.29 9.44
N LYS A 59 6.84 -8.14 9.78
CA LYS A 59 7.85 -7.60 8.86
C LYS A 59 8.12 -8.51 7.66
N GLU A 60 7.95 -9.82 7.79
CA GLU A 60 8.13 -10.75 6.67
C GLU A 60 7.02 -10.57 5.65
N ILE A 61 5.78 -10.33 6.10
CA ILE A 61 4.66 -9.99 5.22
C ILE A 61 4.93 -8.67 4.49
N ILE A 62 5.34 -7.63 5.23
CA ILE A 62 5.64 -6.33 4.62
C ILE A 62 6.71 -6.47 3.52
N LYS A 63 7.75 -7.26 3.78
CA LYS A 63 8.86 -7.47 2.85
C LYS A 63 8.45 -8.33 1.65
N ASN A 64 7.79 -9.46 1.88
CA ASN A 64 7.64 -10.50 0.87
C ASN A 64 6.32 -10.40 0.11
N ASN A 65 5.25 -9.93 0.76
CA ASN A 65 3.88 -9.96 0.23
C ASN A 65 3.37 -8.60 -0.24
N ILE A 66 4.03 -7.50 0.14
CA ILE A 66 3.60 -6.14 -0.23
C ILE A 66 4.55 -5.54 -1.27
N ARG A 67 3.97 -4.97 -2.32
CA ARG A 67 4.68 -4.23 -3.37
C ARG A 67 4.02 -2.86 -3.50
N VAL A 68 4.86 -1.84 -3.53
CA VAL A 68 4.43 -0.45 -3.71
C VAL A 68 4.97 0.03 -5.05
N PHE A 69 4.06 0.54 -5.87
CA PHE A 69 4.38 1.16 -7.14
C PHE A 69 4.02 2.64 -7.04
N THR A 70 4.97 3.53 -7.31
CA THR A 70 4.69 4.96 -7.42
C THR A 70 4.98 5.41 -8.83
N PHE A 71 4.09 6.24 -9.37
CA PHE A 71 4.21 6.79 -10.70
C PHE A 71 4.43 8.29 -10.60
N LYS A 72 5.38 8.81 -11.38
CA LYS A 72 5.57 10.26 -11.53
C LYS A 72 6.07 10.58 -12.91
N GLU A 73 5.55 11.67 -13.46
CA GLU A 73 5.98 12.18 -14.74
C GLU A 73 7.33 12.90 -14.60
N TYR A 74 8.28 12.58 -15.48
CA TYR A 74 9.57 13.22 -15.53
C TYR A 74 10.00 13.40 -16.99
N ARG A 75 10.22 14.65 -17.41
CA ARG A 75 10.57 15.02 -18.81
C ARG A 75 9.63 14.38 -19.84
N SER A 76 8.31 14.54 -19.62
CA SER A 76 7.25 14.00 -20.48
C SER A 76 7.28 12.47 -20.65
N LYS A 77 7.87 11.75 -19.68
CA LYS A 77 7.85 10.29 -19.61
C LYS A 77 7.34 9.86 -18.24
N LEU A 78 6.46 8.87 -18.24
CA LEU A 78 6.03 8.23 -17.00
C LEU A 78 7.18 7.38 -16.44
N LYS A 79 7.57 7.67 -15.21
CA LYS A 79 8.54 6.88 -14.44
C LYS A 79 7.82 6.13 -13.33
N MET A 80 8.28 4.91 -13.07
CA MET A 80 7.73 4.04 -12.03
C MET A 80 8.84 3.70 -11.03
N LEU A 81 8.58 3.92 -9.74
CA LEU A 81 9.33 3.30 -8.65
C LEU A 81 8.65 1.99 -8.28
N LYS A 82 9.43 0.94 -8.06
CA LYS A 82 8.95 -0.32 -7.51
C LYS A 82 9.72 -0.60 -6.23
N LEU A 83 9.00 -0.71 -5.12
CA LEU A 83 9.55 -1.00 -3.80
C LEU A 83 8.82 -2.22 -3.19
N ASN A 84 9.50 -2.98 -2.35
CA ASN A 84 8.81 -3.80 -1.37
C ASN A 84 8.27 -2.93 -0.21
N GLY A 85 7.43 -3.49 0.66
CA GLY A 85 6.81 -2.72 1.73
C GLY A 85 7.80 -2.10 2.72
N LEU A 86 8.93 -2.77 3.01
CA LEU A 86 9.94 -2.23 3.94
C LEU A 86 10.73 -1.09 3.30
N GLU A 87 11.10 -1.24 2.03
CA GLU A 87 11.74 -0.19 1.24
C GLU A 87 10.82 1.02 1.11
N ALA A 88 9.51 0.80 0.89
CA ALA A 88 8.52 1.87 0.84
C ALA A 88 8.41 2.60 2.17
N LEU A 89 8.30 1.88 3.30
CA LEU A 89 8.23 2.49 4.63
C LEU A 89 9.49 3.34 4.93
N LYS A 90 10.68 2.81 4.62
CA LYS A 90 11.94 3.54 4.75
C LYS A 90 11.96 4.78 3.85
N ASN A 91 11.55 4.64 2.60
CA ASN A 91 11.56 5.73 1.62
C ASN A 91 10.55 6.84 1.95
N ILE A 92 9.38 6.50 2.52
CA ILE A 92 8.43 7.47 3.08
C ILE A 92 9.09 8.27 4.21
N THR A 93 9.71 7.55 5.15
CA THR A 93 10.26 8.14 6.38
C THR A 93 11.46 9.05 6.09
N GLU A 94 12.33 8.65 5.16
CA GLU A 94 13.57 9.38 4.86
C GLU A 94 13.42 10.39 3.72
N PHE A 95 12.54 10.13 2.74
CA PHE A 95 12.52 10.85 1.46
C PHE A 95 11.12 11.19 0.95
N ASN A 96 10.07 10.98 1.76
CA ASN A 96 8.69 11.30 1.41
C ASN A 96 8.22 10.72 0.06
N LEU A 97 8.70 9.52 -0.34
CA LEU A 97 8.39 8.85 -1.62
C LEU A 97 8.85 9.57 -2.90
N GLU A 98 9.87 10.42 -2.82
CA GLU A 98 10.41 11.06 -4.02
C GLU A 98 11.20 10.09 -4.90
N LEU A 99 10.84 10.06 -6.19
CA LEU A 99 11.68 9.47 -7.24
C LEU A 99 13.03 10.20 -7.32
N ARG A 100 14.12 9.45 -7.24
CA ARG A 100 15.46 9.87 -7.67
C ARG A 100 15.86 9.13 -8.93
#